data_AF-A0A8T7DYN5-F1
#
_entry.id   AF-A0A8T7DYN5-F1
#
_cell.length_a   1.000
_cell.length_b   1.000
_cell.length_c   1.000
_cell.angle_alpha   90.00
_cell.angle_beta   90.00
_cell.angle_gamma   90.00
#
_symmetry.space_group_name_H-M   'P 1'
#
loop_
_entity.id
_entity.type
_entity.pdbx_description
1 polymer ?
#
loop_
_entity_poly.entity_id
_entity_poly.type
_entity_poly.pdbx_seq_one_letter_code
_entity_poly.pdbx_strand_id
1 'polypeptide(L)'
;MGVKALAEDLHTGEKRHTNSCFFTMVAKNPDGDTIAVPPLERETELDERLYRAGEMRREMRAEMRRRNEELHVELPPDYLK
;
A
#
# COMPACT_ATOMS: atom_id res chain seq x y z
N MET A 1 1.17 4.43 -2.83
CA MET A 1 2.37 5.21 -2.47
C MET A 1 3.41 4.30 -1.84
N GLY A 2 4.68 4.45 -2.19
CA GLY A 2 5.80 3.75 -1.54
C GLY A 2 6.49 4.65 -0.52
N VAL A 3 6.85 4.10 0.63
CA VAL A 3 7.54 4.82 1.71
C VAL A 3 8.80 4.04 2.08
N LYS A 4 9.92 4.74 2.16
CA LYS A 4 11.21 4.23 2.63
C LYS A 4 11.55 4.95 3.94
N ALA A 5 11.57 4.22 5.04
CA ALA A 5 12.01 4.76 6.31
C ALA A 5 13.52 4.56 6.49
N LEU A 6 14.19 5.61 6.93
CA LEU A 6 15.61 5.59 7.26
C LEU A 6 15.75 5.92 8.75
N ALA A 7 16.62 5.18 9.44
CA ALA A 7 17.12 5.57 10.74
C ALA A 7 18.46 6.28 10.57
N GLU A 8 18.67 7.36 11.32
CA GLU A 8 19.89 8.16 11.31
C GLU A 8 20.51 8.18 12.69
N ASP A 9 21.82 7.93 12.78
CA ASP A 9 22.61 8.18 13.97
C ASP A 9 22.97 9.68 14.01
N LEU A 10 22.57 10.38 15.07
CA LEU A 10 22.75 11.82 15.18
C LEU A 10 24.19 12.26 15.50
N HIS A 11 25.04 11.36 16.02
CA HIS A 11 26.43 11.66 16.34
C HIS A 11 27.34 11.41 15.14
N THR A 12 27.11 10.33 14.40
CA THR A 12 27.94 9.96 13.24
C THR A 12 27.37 10.43 11.91
N GLY A 13 26.08 10.75 11.84
CA GLY A 13 25.34 11.08 10.61
C GLY A 13 25.04 9.86 9.72
N GLU A 14 25.35 8.64 10.17
CA GLU A 14 25.13 7.43 9.37
C GLU A 14 23.64 7.13 9.22
N LYS A 15 23.19 6.84 7.99
CA LYS A 15 21.79 6.51 7.66
C LYS A 15 21.66 5.04 7.27
N ARG A 16 20.69 4.35 7.85
CA ARG A 16 20.34 2.96 7.54
C ARG A 16 18.88 2.82 7.12
N HIS A 17 18.64 2.00 6.12
CA HIS A 17 17.28 1.61 5.73
C HIS A 17 16.71 0.62 6.74
N THR A 18 15.50 0.91 7.24
CA THR A 18 14.82 0.06 8.23
C THR A 18 13.66 -0.70 7.60
N ASN A 19 12.78 0.01 6.90
CA ASN A 19 11.62 -0.60 6.28
C ASN A 19 11.25 0.11 4.98
N SER A 20 10.72 -0.68 4.06
CA SER A 20 9.96 -0.17 2.92
C SER A 20 8.53 -0.69 3.04
N CYS A 21 7.57 0.20 2.88
CA CYS A 21 6.16 -0.17 2.91
C CYS A 21 5.37 0.54 1.81
N PHE A 22 4.17 0.03 1.52
CA PHE A 22 3.33 0.52 0.45
C PHE A 22 1.90 0.72 0.94
N PHE A 23 1.36 1.92 0.73
CA PHE A 23 0.00 2.29 1.11
C PHE A 23 -0.90 2.43 -0.11
N THR A 24 -2.18 2.12 0.09
CA THR A 24 -3.25 2.37 -0.88
C THR A 24 -4.07 3.54 -0.37
N MET A 25 -4.16 4.59 -1.18
CA MET A 25 -4.91 5.80 -0.87
C MET A 25 -6.12 5.86 -1.80
N VAL A 26 -7.24 6.39 -1.30
CA VAL A 26 -8.46 6.61 -2.07
C VAL A 26 -8.87 8.06 -1.86
N ALA A 27 -8.98 8.83 -2.94
CA ALA A 27 -9.45 10.20 -2.87
C ALA A 27 -10.96 10.23 -2.66
N LYS A 28 -11.41 11.12 -1.76
CA LYS A 28 -12.82 11.34 -1.41
C LYS A 28 -13.19 12.80 -1.64
N ASN A 29 -14.41 13.07 -2.12
CA ASN A 29 -14.98 14.42 -2.13
C ASN A 29 -15.50 14.81 -0.73
N PRO A 30 -15.96 16.05 -0.52
CA PRO A 30 -16.54 16.47 0.77
C PRO A 30 -17.76 15.64 1.21
N ASP A 31 -18.48 15.05 0.26
CA ASP A 31 -19.67 14.23 0.51
C ASP A 31 -19.33 12.77 0.91
N GLY A 32 -18.05 12.37 0.82
CA GLY A 32 -17.56 11.03 1.17
C GLY A 32 -17.49 10.02 0.01
N ASP A 33 -17.87 10.43 -1.19
CA ASP A 33 -17.79 9.62 -2.41
C ASP A 33 -16.38 9.62 -3.00
N THR A 34 -16.04 8.53 -3.70
CA THR A 34 -14.74 8.41 -4.38
C THR A 34 -14.66 9.31 -5.61
N ILE A 35 -13.53 9.98 -5.79
CA ILE A 35 -13.27 10.81 -6.98
C ILE A 35 -12.10 10.29 -7.80
N ALA A 36 -12.13 10.61 -9.11
CA ALA A 36 -11.02 10.34 -10.00
C ALA A 36 -9.78 11.15 -9.58
N VAL A 37 -8.62 10.51 -9.63
CA VAL A 37 -7.32 11.13 -9.37
C VAL A 37 -6.57 11.23 -10.70
N PRO A 38 -5.86 12.33 -10.98
CA PRO A 38 -5.02 12.44 -12.16
C PRO A 38 -4.03 11.28 -12.29
N PRO A 39 -3.75 10.79 -13.51
CA PRO A 39 -2.71 9.79 -13.73
C PRO A 39 -1.34 10.30 -13.26
N LEU A 40 -0.48 9.37 -12.83
CA LEU A 40 0.90 9.71 -12.47
C LEU A 40 1.77 9.82 -13.72
N GLU A 41 2.38 10.99 -13.93
CA GLU A 41 3.41 11.19 -14.94
C GLU A 41 4.72 10.52 -14.51
N ARG A 42 5.44 9.91 -15.47
CA ARG A 42 6.65 9.12 -15.21
C ARG A 42 7.76 9.69 -16.06
N GLU A 43 8.78 10.23 -15.41
CA GLU A 43 9.84 10.98 -16.08
C GLU A 43 11.11 10.15 -16.22
N THR A 44 11.37 9.26 -15.25
CA THR A 44 12.60 8.48 -15.20
C THR A 44 12.36 6.98 -15.39
N GLU A 45 13.40 6.26 -15.79
CA GLU A 45 13.37 4.80 -15.85
C GLU A 45 13.05 4.17 -14.48
N LEU A 46 13.48 4.82 -13.40
CA LEU A 46 13.18 4.39 -12.04
C LEU A 46 11.66 4.50 -11.76
N ASP A 47 11.01 5.58 -12.18
CA ASP A 47 9.56 5.75 -12.02
C ASP A 47 8.79 4.69 -12.81
N GLU A 48 9.25 4.39 -14.04
CA GLU A 48 8.73 3.31 -14.85
C GLU A 48 8.79 1.97 -14.11
N ARG A 49 9.94 1.63 -13.52
CA ARG A 49 10.12 0.40 -12.75
C ARG A 49 9.28 0.37 -11.48
N LEU A 50 9.21 1.47 -10.73
CA LEU A 50 8.46 1.56 -9.47
C LEU A 50 6.96 1.42 -9.69
N TYR A 51 6.43 2.02 -10.76
CA TYR A 51 5.02 1.91 -11.10
C TYR A 51 4.66 0.50 -11.59
N ARG A 52 5.47 -0.15 -12.44
CA ARG A 52 5.24 -1.56 -12.83
C ARG A 52 5.20 -2.47 -11.61
N ALA A 53 6.13 -2.29 -10.68
CA ALA A 53 6.12 -3.02 -9.41
C ALA A 53 4.87 -2.68 -8.55
N GLY A 54 4.35 -1.46 -8.66
CA GLY A 54 3.11 -1.02 -8.03
C GLY A 54 1.87 -1.71 -8.59
N GLU A 55 1.81 -1.91 -9.91
CA GLU A 55 0.74 -2.66 -10.58
C GLU A 55 0.71 -4.11 -10.11
N MET A 56 1.87 -4.79 -10.10
CA MET A 56 1.97 -6.15 -9.58
C MET A 56 1.50 -6.24 -8.12
N ARG A 57 1.90 -5.29 -7.26
CA ARG A 57 1.42 -5.23 -5.86
C ARG A 57 -0.09 -4.99 -5.77
N ARG A 58 -0.70 -4.29 -6.72
CA ARG A 58 -2.16 -4.09 -6.76
C ARG A 58 -2.87 -5.40 -7.08
N GLU A 59 -2.38 -6.13 -8.08
CA GLU A 59 -2.93 -7.44 -8.48
C GLU A 59 -2.84 -8.44 -7.33
N MET A 60 -1.67 -8.57 -6.71
CA MET A 60 -1.46 -9.44 -5.54
C MET A 60 -2.43 -9.11 -4.41
N ARG A 61 -2.66 -7.83 -4.11
CA ARG A 61 -3.63 -7.42 -3.07
C ARG A 61 -5.06 -7.76 -3.45
N ALA A 62 -5.44 -7.62 -4.73
CA ALA A 62 -6.78 -8.00 -5.18
C ALA A 62 -7.00 -9.51 -5.04
N GLU A 63 -6.00 -10.30 -5.43
CA GLU A 63 -6.03 -11.76 -5.26
C GLU A 63 -6.10 -12.17 -3.78
N MET A 64 -5.25 -11.59 -2.93
CA MET A 64 -5.25 -11.85 -1.48
C MET A 64 -6.59 -11.49 -0.84
N ARG A 65 -7.21 -10.36 -1.24
CA ARG A 65 -8.55 -10.01 -0.75
C ARG A 65 -9.59 -11.07 -1.14
N ARG A 66 -9.60 -11.50 -2.40
CA ARG A 66 -10.52 -12.55 -2.87
C ARG A 66 -10.35 -13.84 -2.07
N ARG A 67 -9.10 -14.30 -1.90
CA ARG A 67 -8.79 -15.49 -1.10
C ARG A 67 -9.22 -15.33 0.36
N ASN A 68 -9.02 -14.16 0.96
CA ASN A 68 -9.44 -13.89 2.33
C ASN A 68 -10.97 -13.87 2.48
N GLU A 69 -11.70 -13.37 1.49
CA GLU A 69 -13.17 -13.42 1.44
C GLU A 69 -13.66 -14.87 1.35
N GLU A 70 -13.02 -15.71 0.53
CA GLU A 70 -13.31 -17.15 0.44
C GLU A 70 -13.02 -17.91 1.75
N LEU A 71 -12.00 -17.48 2.50
CA LEU A 71 -11.63 -18.04 3.80
C LEU A 71 -12.43 -17.46 4.97
N HIS A 72 -13.30 -16.46 4.73
CA HIS A 72 -14.11 -15.87 5.80
C HIS A 72 -15.12 -16.89 6.32
N VAL A 73 -14.95 -17.31 7.57
CA VAL A 73 -15.88 -18.21 8.25
C VAL A 73 -16.77 -17.37 9.16
N GLU A 74 -18.09 -17.49 8.98
CA GLU A 74 -19.03 -16.92 9.96
C GLU A 74 -18.83 -17.62 11.31
N LEU A 75 -18.35 -16.87 12.29
CA LEU A 75 -18.24 -17.38 13.64
C LEU A 75 -19.64 -17.36 14.30
N PRO A 76 -20.07 -18.46 14.93
CA PRO A 76 -21.29 -18.46 15.72
C PRO A 76 -21.28 -17.35 16.78
N PRO A 77 -22.43 -16.73 17.12
CA PRO A 77 -22.51 -15.63 18.09
C PRO A 77 -21.91 -15.94 19.47
N ASP A 78 -21.77 -17.22 19.80
CA ASP A 78 -21.30 -17.70 21.10
C ASP A 78 -19.81 -18.14 21.08
N TYR A 79 -19.08 -17.95 19.98
CA TYR A 79 -17.71 -18.47 19.81
C TYR A 79 -16.67 -17.87 20.77
N LEU A 80 -16.93 -16.70 21.34
CA LEU A 80 -16.05 -16.02 22.32
C LEU A 80 -16.60 -16.02 23.76
N LYS A 81 -17.63 -16.83 24.04
CA LYS A 81 -18.19 -16.99 25.40
C LYS A 81 -17.50 -18.12 26.16
#